data_AF-A0A1A3H4J9-F1
#
_entry.id   AF-A0A1A3H4J9-F1
#
_cell.length_a   1.000
_cell.length_b   1.000
_cell.length_c   1.000
_cell.angle_alpha   90.00
_cell.angle_beta   90.00
_cell.angle_gamma   90.00
#
_symmetry.space_group_name_H-M   'P 1'
#
loop_
_entity.id
_entity.type
_entity.pdbx_description
1 polymer ?
#
loop_
_entity_poly.entity_id
_entity_poly.type
_entity_poly.pdbx_seq_one_letter_code
_entity_poly.pdbx_strand_id
1 'polypeptide(L)'
;MPFTVLRVNAAAAMGDLDEVRARAAELERYSGSIAGLGVDGLMVGPVDDALAGAAEALGRPDDARAYRKAAEALRSRLAAEALSFID
;
A
#
# COMPACT_ATOMS: atom_id res chain seq x y z
N MET A 1 -7.56 -4.69 -9.53
CA MET A 1 -6.72 -4.13 -8.45
C MET A 1 -6.94 -4.66 -7.03
N PRO A 2 -8.12 -5.15 -6.58
CA PRO A 2 -8.29 -5.45 -5.14
C PRO A 2 -7.27 -6.48 -4.62
N PHE A 3 -7.04 -7.54 -5.38
CA PHE A 3 -6.11 -8.60 -4.99
C PHE A 3 -4.62 -8.26 -5.13
N THR A 4 -4.24 -7.18 -5.83
CA THR A 4 -2.83 -6.90 -6.12
C THR A 4 -2.05 -6.54 -4.85
N VAL A 5 -2.66 -5.80 -3.92
CA VAL A 5 -2.07 -5.48 -2.62
C VAL A 5 -1.88 -6.75 -1.76
N LEU A 6 -2.87 -7.64 -1.74
CA LEU A 6 -2.74 -8.91 -1.03
C LEU A 6 -1.60 -9.75 -1.64
N ARG A 7 -1.53 -9.82 -2.97
CA ARG A 7 -0.52 -10.61 -3.68
C ARG A 7 0.90 -10.11 -3.45
N VAL A 8 1.15 -8.80 -3.48
CA VAL A 8 2.51 -8.27 -3.26
C VAL A 8 2.99 -8.56 -1.83
N ASN A 9 2.11 -8.41 -0.83
CA ASN A 9 2.44 -8.70 0.57
C ASN A 9 2.68 -10.21 0.79
N ALA A 10 1.85 -11.07 0.19
CA ALA A 10 2.05 -12.51 0.24
C ALA A 10 3.38 -12.92 -0.42
N ALA A 11 3.69 -12.39 -1.60
CA ALA A 11 4.94 -12.65 -2.30
C ALA A 11 6.16 -12.21 -1.48
N ALA A 12 6.10 -11.02 -0.86
CA ALA A 12 7.16 -10.53 0.02
C ALA A 12 7.38 -11.46 1.23
N ALA A 13 6.30 -11.91 1.87
CA ALA A 13 6.37 -12.85 3.00
C ALA A 13 6.96 -14.23 2.60
N MET A 14 6.74 -14.66 1.36
CA MET A 14 7.28 -15.91 0.81
C MET A 14 8.69 -15.76 0.21
N GLY A 15 9.20 -14.53 0.08
CA GLY A 15 10.49 -14.26 -0.57
C GLY A 15 10.46 -14.38 -2.10
N ASP A 16 9.28 -14.38 -2.73
CA ASP A 16 9.14 -14.41 -4.19
C ASP A 16 9.38 -13.00 -4.76
N LEU A 17 10.65 -12.65 -4.95
CA LEU A 17 11.05 -11.30 -5.34
C LEU A 17 10.61 -10.93 -6.77
N ASP A 18 10.41 -11.89 -7.66
CA ASP A 18 9.95 -11.62 -9.02
C ASP A 18 8.47 -11.25 -9.02
N GLU A 19 7.64 -11.98 -8.26
CA GLU A 19 6.24 -11.62 -8.05
C GLU A 19 6.13 -10.27 -7.30
N VAL A 20 6.99 -10.01 -6.32
CA VAL A 20 7.05 -8.69 -5.64
C VAL A 20 7.30 -7.57 -6.64
N ARG A 21 8.32 -7.68 -7.50
CA ARG A 21 8.62 -6.66 -8.52
C ARG A 21 7.44 -6.43 -9.45
N ALA A 22 6.84 -7.51 -9.94
CA ALA A 22 5.78 -7.43 -10.92
C ALA A 22 4.52 -6.77 -10.33
N ARG A 23 4.12 -7.15 -9.11
CA ARG A 23 2.95 -6.56 -8.45
C ARG A 23 3.20 -5.16 -7.92
N ALA A 24 4.40 -4.86 -7.43
CA ALA A 24 4.77 -3.50 -7.01
C ALA A 24 4.67 -2.52 -8.19
N ALA A 25 5.17 -2.90 -9.37
CA ALA A 25 5.07 -2.06 -10.57
C ALA A 25 3.62 -1.76 -10.99
N GLU A 26 2.69 -2.70 -10.80
CA GLU A 26 1.26 -2.47 -11.03
C GLU A 26 0.64 -1.51 -10.00
N LEU A 27 1.17 -1.49 -8.77
CA LEU A 27 0.67 -0.68 -7.67
C LEU A 27 1.18 0.76 -7.68
N GLU A 28 2.32 1.06 -8.31
CA GLU A 28 2.92 2.41 -8.35
C GLU A 28 1.91 3.51 -8.72
N ARG A 29 1.10 3.27 -9.77
CA ARG A 29 0.08 4.24 -10.25
C ARG A 29 -1.04 4.51 -9.25
N TYR A 30 -1.12 3.73 -8.17
CA TYR A 30 -2.10 3.82 -7.10
C TYR A 30 -1.50 4.29 -5.77
N SER A 31 -0.22 4.68 -5.75
CA SER A 31 0.38 5.39 -4.61
C SER A 31 -0.47 6.61 -4.23
N GLY A 32 -0.65 6.84 -2.93
CA GLY A 32 -1.52 7.87 -2.37
C GLY A 32 -3.01 7.50 -2.28
N SER A 33 -3.39 6.26 -2.59
CA SER A 33 -4.78 5.77 -2.50
C SER A 33 -4.96 4.66 -1.46
N ILE A 34 -6.21 4.39 -1.07
CA ILE A 34 -6.56 3.23 -0.25
C ILE A 34 -6.99 2.06 -1.15
N ALA A 35 -6.42 0.89 -0.89
CA ALA A 35 -6.86 -0.36 -1.49
C ALA A 35 -8.03 -0.99 -0.71
N GLY A 36 -8.99 -1.55 -1.45
CA GLY A 36 -10.05 -2.42 -0.93
C GLY A 36 -10.05 -3.78 -1.63
N LEU A 37 -10.67 -4.78 -1.02
CA LEU A 37 -10.86 -6.15 -1.49
C LEU A 37 -12.35 -6.43 -1.75
N GLY A 38 -12.70 -6.66 -3.02
CA GLY A 38 -14.00 -7.24 -3.41
C GLY A 38 -15.25 -6.38 -3.16
N VAL A 39 -16.41 -6.96 -3.49
CA VAL A 39 -17.74 -6.34 -3.40
C VAL A 39 -18.25 -6.15 -1.95
N ASP A 40 -17.58 -6.73 -0.97
CA ASP A 40 -18.00 -6.73 0.44
C ASP A 40 -17.26 -5.70 1.32
N GLY A 41 -16.57 -4.73 0.71
CA GLY A 41 -16.09 -3.54 1.42
C GLY A 41 -14.89 -3.75 2.35
N LEU A 42 -14.10 -4.82 2.17
CA LEU A 42 -12.90 -5.04 2.98
C LEU A 42 -11.81 -4.04 2.58
N MET A 43 -11.62 -2.98 3.35
CA MET A 43 -10.53 -2.03 3.16
C MET A 43 -9.23 -2.62 3.71
N VAL A 44 -8.17 -2.63 2.91
CA VAL A 44 -6.85 -3.19 3.30
C VAL A 44 -5.93 -2.12 3.87
N GLY A 45 -6.07 -0.88 3.39
CA GLY A 45 -5.26 0.26 3.82
C GLY A 45 -4.56 0.97 2.66
N PRO A 46 -3.67 1.93 2.94
CA PRO A 46 -2.90 2.63 1.92
C PRO A 46 -2.10 1.67 1.04
N VAL A 47 -2.15 1.89 -0.27
CA VAL A 47 -1.32 1.15 -1.23
C VAL A 47 0.17 1.31 -0.91
N ASP A 48 0.55 2.49 -0.39
CA ASP A 48 1.92 2.81 -0.03
C ASP A 48 2.48 1.93 1.10
N ASP A 49 1.65 1.40 2.02
CA ASP A 49 2.16 0.45 3.03
C ASP A 49 2.64 -0.86 2.36
N ALA A 50 1.94 -1.31 1.31
CA ALA A 50 2.31 -2.50 0.55
C ALA A 50 3.53 -2.24 -0.36
N LEU A 51 3.62 -1.04 -0.96
CA LEU A 51 4.82 -0.61 -1.69
C LEU A 51 6.04 -0.49 -0.76
N ALA A 52 5.85 -0.04 0.48
CA ALA A 52 6.91 -0.02 1.48
C ALA A 52 7.42 -1.43 1.81
N GLY A 53 6.51 -2.39 2.06
CA GLY A 53 6.87 -3.79 2.29
C GLY A 53 7.57 -4.42 1.09
N ALA A 54 7.11 -4.13 -0.12
CA ALA A 54 7.77 -4.55 -1.36
C ALA A 54 9.19 -3.96 -1.48
N ALA A 55 9.35 -2.68 -1.21
CA ALA A 55 10.65 -2.00 -1.26
C ALA A 55 11.63 -2.58 -0.23
N GLU A 56 11.17 -2.92 0.99
CA GLU A 56 11.98 -3.62 1.98
C GLU A 56 12.44 -5.00 1.48
N ALA A 57 11.51 -5.82 0.96
CA ALA A 57 11.82 -7.14 0.42
C ALA A 57 12.83 -7.07 -0.74
N LEU A 58 12.80 -5.98 -1.52
CA LEU A 58 13.72 -5.74 -2.63
C LEU A 58 15.04 -5.05 -2.22
N GLY A 59 15.26 -4.80 -0.93
CA GLY A 59 16.48 -4.17 -0.44
C GLY A 59 16.59 -2.68 -0.76
N ARG A 60 15.46 -1.98 -0.85
CA ARG A 60 15.35 -0.54 -1.19
C ARG A 60 14.83 0.26 0.01
N PRO A 61 15.66 0.52 1.04
CA PRO A 61 15.20 1.11 2.30
C PRO A 61 14.79 2.58 2.18
N ASP A 62 15.34 3.33 1.24
CA ASP A 62 14.95 4.73 1.00
C ASP A 62 13.56 4.82 0.38
N ASP A 63 13.27 4.00 -0.63
CA ASP A 63 11.95 3.89 -1.23
C ASP A 63 10.91 3.47 -0.17
N ALA A 64 11.25 2.46 0.66
CA ALA A 64 10.38 2.03 1.75
C ALA A 64 10.03 3.18 2.72
N ARG A 65 11.02 4.00 3.10
CA ARG A 65 10.79 5.20 3.93
C ARG A 65 9.88 6.21 3.24
N ALA A 66 10.09 6.46 1.95
CA ALA A 66 9.27 7.39 1.17
C ALA A 66 7.80 6.95 1.12
N TYR A 67 7.54 5.66 0.87
CA TYR A 67 6.19 5.12 0.85
C TYR A 67 5.52 5.17 2.23
N ARG A 68 6.22 4.80 3.32
CA ARG A 68 5.64 4.92 4.67
C ARG A 68 5.22 6.36 4.99
N LYS A 69 6.04 7.34 4.59
CA LYS A 69 5.70 8.77 4.72
C LYS A 69 4.47 9.15 3.92
N ALA A 70 4.33 8.65 2.69
CA ALA A 70 3.15 8.89 1.86
C ALA A 70 1.88 8.28 2.49
N ALA A 71 1.96 7.05 3.01
CA ALA A 71 0.88 6.39 3.72
C ALA A 71 0.42 7.17 4.96
N GLU A 72 1.38 7.70 5.74
CA GLU A 72 1.10 8.53 6.92
C GLU A 72 0.44 9.87 6.55
N ALA A 73 0.88 10.52 5.47
CA ALA A 73 0.26 11.73 4.96
C ALA A 73 -1.19 11.48 4.53
N LEU A 74 -1.45 10.35 3.84
CA LEU A 74 -2.80 9.96 3.45
C LEU A 74 -3.69 9.73 4.67
N ARG A 75 -3.21 8.96 5.66
CA ARG A 75 -3.93 8.72 6.92
C ARG A 75 -4.27 10.03 7.64
N SER A 76 -3.31 10.94 7.74
CA SER A 76 -3.50 12.25 8.39
C SER A 76 -4.57 13.08 7.69
N ARG A 77 -4.56 13.14 6.35
CA ARG A 77 -5.57 13.85 5.57
C ARG A 77 -6.97 13.26 5.77
N LEU A 78 -7.09 11.94 5.69
CA LEU A 78 -8.37 11.25 5.85
C LEU A 78 -8.92 11.39 7.28
N ALA A 79 -8.07 11.39 8.30
CA ALA A 79 -8.48 11.63 9.67
C ALA A 79 -9.03 13.06 9.85
N ALA A 80 -8.36 14.07 9.26
CA ALA A 80 -8.83 15.45 9.28
C ALA A 80 -10.17 15.62 8.55
N GLU A 81 -10.32 14.99 7.38
CA GLU A 81 -11.59 14.98 6.63
C GLU A 81 -12.70 14.29 7.46
N ALA A 82 -12.41 13.14 8.08
CA ALA A 82 -13.38 12.42 8.90
C ALA A 82 -13.88 13.23 10.11
N LEU A 83 -12.99 13.96 10.79
CA LEU A 83 -13.35 14.85 11.89
C LEU A 83 -14.31 15.96 11.43
N SER A 84 -14.11 16.52 10.22
CA SER A 84 -14.98 17.57 9.68
C SER A 84 -16.42 17.13 9.41
N PHE A 85 -16.72 15.83 9.40
CA PHE A 85 -18.08 15.31 9.24
C PHE A 85 -18.82 15.08 10.56
N ILE A 86 -18.12 15.14 11.70
CA ILE A 86 -18.71 14.91 13.02
C ILE A 86 -18.70 16.17 13.92
N ASP A 87 -18.11 17.26 13.44
CA ASP A 87 -18.22 18.63 13.99
C ASP A 87 -19.41 19.38 13.37
#